data_AF-A0A0S8G984-F1
#
_entry.id   AF-A0A0S8G984-F1
#
_cell.length_a   1.000
_cell.length_b   1.000
_cell.length_c   1.000
_cell.angle_alpha   90.00
_cell.angle_beta   90.00
_cell.angle_gamma   90.00
#
_symmetry.space_group_name_H-M   'P 1'
#
loop_
_entity.id
_entity.type
_entity.pdbx_description
1 polymer ?
#
loop_
_entity_poly.entity_id
_entity_poly.type
_entity_poly.pdbx_seq_one_letter_code
_entity_poly.pdbx_strand_id
1 'polypeptide(L)' 'MIAVIDFGSQYTQLIARRIRECRVYSEIFSCNSLPYDIPVDELEGLILSGGPGSVYKTDPRCFKHFFSLHAPLLG' A
#
# COMPACT_ATOMS: atom_id res chain seq x y z
N MET A 1 -4.58 -10.52 5.19
CA MET A 1 -4.22 -9.14 5.63
C MET A 1 -4.33 -8.14 4.48
N ILE A 2 -4.73 -6.89 4.75
CA ILE A 2 -4.62 -5.78 3.77
C ILE A 2 -3.38 -4.91 4.06
N ALA A 3 -2.49 -4.76 3.07
CA ALA A 3 -1.35 -3.85 3.16
C ALA A 3 -1.70 -2.47 2.59
N VAL A 4 -1.41 -1.42 3.36
CA VAL A 4 -1.60 -0.02 2.95
C VAL A 4 -0.23 0.60 2.69
N ILE A 5 0.08 0.91 1.43
CA ILE A 5 1.35 1.52 1.03
C ILE A 5 1.24 3.03 1.14
N ASP A 6 2.06 3.63 2.01
CA ASP A 6 2.07 5.05 2.28
C ASP A 6 2.96 5.82 1.32
N PHE A 7 2.36 6.65 0.46
CA PHE A 7 3.05 7.62 -0.39
C PHE A 7 3.11 9.03 0.22
N GLY A 8 2.81 9.17 1.52
CA GLY A 8 2.75 10.44 2.23
C GLY A 8 1.36 11.07 2.24
N SER A 9 0.30 10.27 2.12
CA SER A 9 -1.07 10.76 2.24
C SER A 9 -1.36 11.20 3.67
N GLN A 10 -2.02 12.34 3.83
CA GLN A 10 -2.64 12.71 5.10
C GLN A 10 -3.72 11.71 5.57
N TYR A 11 -4.22 10.85 4.67
CA TYR A 11 -5.29 9.90 4.94
C TYR A 11 -4.82 8.45 5.15
N THR A 12 -3.53 8.13 5.06
CA THR A 12 -3.03 6.74 5.19
C THR A 12 -3.54 6.07 6.47
N GLN A 13 -3.48 6.77 7.61
CA GLN A 13 -3.98 6.27 8.90
C GLN A 13 -5.51 6.08 8.91
N LEU A 14 -6.26 6.94 8.20
CA LEU A 14 -7.71 6.82 8.10
C LEU A 14 -8.11 5.61 7.27
N ILE A 15 -7.40 5.33 6.17
CA ILE A 15 -7.57 4.12 5.35
C ILE A 15 -7.36 2.87 6.22
N ALA A 16 -6.23 2.79 6.92
CA ALA A 16 -5.93 1.66 7.80
C ALA A 16 -7.00 1.47 8.90
N ARG A 17 -7.48 2.57 9.50
CA ARG A 17 -8.57 2.56 10.47
C ARG A 17 -9.87 2.03 9.88
N ARG A 18 -10.26 2.45 8.68
CA ARG A 18 -11.51 2.01 8.02
C ARG A 18 -11.49 0.52 7.72
N ILE A 19 -10.35 -0.03 7.32
CA ILE A 19 -10.19 -1.48 7.13
C ILE A 19 -10.37 -2.23 8.45
N ARG A 20 -9.80 -1.71 9.55
CA ARG A 20 -9.97 -2.31 10.89
C ARG A 20 -11.39 -2.20 11.41
N GLU A 21 -12.12 -1.13 11.10
CA GLU A 21 -13.55 -0.98 11.39
C GLU A 21 -14.39 -2.05 10.65
N CYS A 22 -13.94 -2.51 9.49
CA CYS A 22 -14.49 -3.66 8.76
C CYS A 22 -14.06 -5.02 9.34
N ARG A 23 -13.37 -5.05 10.49
CA ARG A 23 -12.83 -6.26 11.15
C ARG A 23 -11.78 -7.02 10.33
N VAL A 24 -11.10 -6.33 9.43
CA VAL A 24 -9.99 -6.88 8.64
C VAL A 24 -8.67 -6.37 9.19
N TYR A 25 -7.69 -7.26 9.34
CA TYR A 25 -6.35 -6.87 9.78
C TYR A 25 -5.64 -6.05 8.70
N SER A 26 -5.05 -4.92 9.09
CA SER A 26 -4.34 -4.02 8.20
C SER A 26 -3.05 -3.49 8.80
N GLU A 27 -2.05 -3.35 7.94
CA GLU A 27 -0.72 -2.83 8.27
C GLU A 27 -0.31 -1.77 7.25
N ILE A 28 0.44 -0.77 7.72
CA ILE A 28 0.91 0.35 6.89
C ILE A 28 2.39 0.13 6.59
N PHE A 29 2.74 0.17 5.32
CA PHE A 29 4.11 0.07 4.83
C PHE A 29 4.50 1.37 4.13
N SER A 30 5.79 1.71 4.10
CA SER A 30 6.26 2.86 3.34
C SER A 30 6.28 2.52 1.84
N CYS A 31 6.09 3.49 0.95
CA CYS A 31 6.35 3.29 -0.47
C CYS A 31 7.81 2.92 -0.79
N ASN A 32 8.73 3.18 0.15
CA ASN A 32 10.14 2.77 0.07
C ASN A 32 10.41 1.39 0.68
N SER A 33 9.40 0.75 1.30
CA SER A 33 9.54 -0.60 1.84
C SER A 33 9.85 -1.57 0.70
N LEU A 34 10.70 -2.54 0.98
CA LEU A 34 11.13 -3.51 -0.02
C LEU A 34 10.07 -4.61 -0.14
N PRO A 35 9.99 -5.30 -1.29
CA PRO A 35 8.97 -6.32 -1.53
C PRO A 35 8.95 -7.44 -0.49
N TYR A 36 10.10 -7.71 0.15
CA TYR A 36 10.25 -8.74 1.18
C TYR A 36 9.76 -8.30 2.56
N ASP A 37 9.49 -7.00 2.77
CA ASP A 37 8.95 -6.49 4.03
C ASP A 37 7.44 -6.76 4.14
N ILE A 38 6.78 -7.04 3.01
CA ILE A 38 5.34 -7.33 2.97
C ILE A 38 5.18 -8.86 2.96
N PRO A 39 4.45 -9.45 3.92
CA PRO A 39 4.18 -10.88 3.95
C PRO A 39 3.20 -11.25 2.82
N VAL A 40 3.76 -11.51 1.63
CA VAL A 40 3.01 -11.79 0.38
C VAL A 40 2.11 -13.01 0.51
N ASP A 41 2.49 -14.00 1.31
CA ASP A 41 1.72 -15.23 1.53
C ASP A 41 0.42 -14.97 2.30
N GLU A 42 0.37 -13.93 3.12
CA GLU A 42 -0.80 -13.52 3.90
C GLU A 42 -1.56 -12.34 3.28
N LEU A 43 -1.10 -11.86 2.13
CA LEU A 43 -1.64 -10.67 1.47
C LEU A 43 -2.94 -11.00 0.74
N GLU A 44 -4.04 -10.43 1.22
CA GLU A 44 -5.37 -10.56 0.61
C GLU A 44 -5.73 -9.36 -0.26
N GLY A 45 -5.01 -8.24 -0.10
CA GLY A 45 -5.24 -7.02 -0.87
C GLY A 45 -4.21 -5.95 -0.57
N LEU A 46 -3.99 -5.08 -1.56
CA LEU A 46 -3.05 -3.97 -1.50
C LEU A 46 -3.79 -2.66 -1.76
N ILE A 47 -3.54 -1.64 -0.93
CA ILE A 47 -4.03 -0.28 -1.15
C ILE A 47 -2.82 0.65 -1.29
N LEU A 48 -2.69 1.30 -2.44
CA LEU A 48 -1.76 2.39 -2.64
C LEU A 48 -2.41 3.67 -2.10
N SER A 49 -1.83 4.27 -1.07
CA SER A 49 -2.32 5.56 -0.58
C SER A 49 -1.93 6.68 -1.55
N GLY A 50 -2.63 7.81 -1.44
CA GLY A 50 -2.22 9.01 -2.17
C GLY A 50 -0.94 9.64 -1.61
N GLY A 51 -0.55 10.76 -2.19
CA GLY A 51 0.55 11.56 -1.66
C GLY A 51 0.61 12.91 -2.36
N PRO A 52 1.26 13.92 -1.75
CA PRO A 52 1.46 15.22 -2.38
C PRO A 52 2.47 15.14 -3.55
N GLY A 53 3.21 14.04 -3.66
CA GLY A 53 4.19 13.79 -4.72
C GLY A 53 3.54 13.67 -6.10
N SER A 54 4.07 14.39 -7.08
CA SER A 54 3.68 14.21 -8.47
C SER A 54 4.28 12.94 -9.04
N VAL A 55 3.45 12.11 -9.68
CA VAL A 55 3.88 10.89 -10.40
C VAL A 55 4.91 11.17 -11.50
N TYR A 56 4.94 12.39 -12.06
CA TYR A 56 5.90 12.78 -13.10
C TYR A 56 7.31 13.07 -12.57
N LYS A 57 7.45 13.28 -11.25
CA LYS A 57 8.75 13.56 -10.61
C LYS A 57 9.45 12.31 -10.10
N THR A 58 8.75 11.18 -10.09
CA THR A 58 9.25 9.91 -9.55
C THR A 58 9.28 8.89 -10.67
N ASP A 59 10.34 8.08 -10.74
CA ASP A 59 10.40 7.01 -11.73
C ASP A 59 9.32 5.95 -11.40
N PRO A 60 8.29 5.76 -12.24
CA PRO A 60 7.23 4.80 -11.98
C PRO A 60 7.75 3.34 -11.89
N ARG A 61 8.96 3.07 -12.39
CA ARG A 61 9.59 1.75 -12.28
C ARG A 61 9.87 1.34 -10.84
N CYS A 62 10.08 2.28 -9.92
CA CYS A 62 10.35 2.00 -8.51
C CYS A 62 9.23 1.20 -7.84
N PHE A 63 7.99 1.36 -8.32
CA PHE A 63 6.79 0.77 -7.71
C PHE A 63 6.19 -0.38 -8.51
N LYS A 64 6.84 -0.82 -9.60
CA LYS A 64 6.35 -1.91 -10.47
C LYS A 64 6.13 -3.23 -9.72
N HIS A 65 6.90 -3.46 -8.67
CA HIS A 65 6.82 -4.69 -7.89
C HIS A 65 5.45 -4.86 -7.21
N PHE A 66 4.78 -3.77 -6.80
CA PHE A 66 3.44 -3.83 -6.23
C PHE A 66 2.38 -4.37 -7.19
N PHE A 67 2.50 -4.06 -8.48
CA PHE A 67 1.59 -4.56 -9.53
C PHE A 67 1.85 -6.02 -9.90
N SER A 68 2.96 -6.59 -9.44
CA SER A 68 3.31 -8.00 -9.69
C SER A 68 2.84 -8.93 -8.58
N LEU A 69 2.27 -8.39 -7.50
CA LEU A 69 1.72 -9.16 -6.39
C LEU A 69 0.41 -9.84 -6.84
N HIS A 70 0.13 -11.02 -6.29
CA HIS A 70 -1.04 -11.83 -6.67
C HIS A 70 -2.37 -11.26 -6.15
N ALA A 71 -2.31 -10.27 -5.26
CA ALA A 71 -3.46 -9.72 -4.56
C ALA A 71 -4.15 -8.58 -5.35
N PRO A 72 -5.47 -8.39 -5.17
CA PRO A 72 -6.19 -7.22 -5.69
C PRO A 72 -5.56 -5.90 -5.23
N LEU A 73 -5.51 -4.92 -6.15
CA LEU A 73 -4.90 -3.62 -5.91
C LEU A 73 -5.94 -2.49 -6.08
N LEU A 74 -5.97 -1.58 -5.10
CA LEU A 74 -6.71 -0.32 -5.15
C LEU A 74 -5.73 0.84 -5.02
N GLY A 75 -5.88 1.89 -5.84
CA GLY A 75 -5.06 3.11 -5.80
C GLY A 75 -5.88 4.35 -6.10
#